data_AF-A0A5J4R605-F1
#
_entry.id   AF-A0A5J4R605-F1
#
_cell.length_a   1.000
_cell.length_b   1.000
_cell.length_c   1.000
_cell.angle_alpha   90.00
_cell.angle_beta   90.00
_cell.angle_gamma   90.00
#
_symmetry.space_group_name_H-M   'P 1'
#
loop_
_entity.id
_entity.type
_entity.pdbx_description
1 polymer ?
#
loop_
_entity_poly.entity_id
_entity_poly.type
_entity_poly.pdbx_seq_one_letter_code
_entity_poly.pdbx_strand_id
1 'polypeptide(L)'
;MKHNEVLTGILVKLCECENEFIEQVKIICERNPTVTYDDYENKFYTGIGECLSAVGFFIGEWAIRTVYKAMEPEPNVITFETKENN
;
A
#
# COMPACT_ATOMS: atom_id res chain seq x y z
N MET A 1 -5.92 -10.34 9.55
CA MET A 1 -5.65 -8.95 10.00
C MET A 1 -4.22 -8.47 9.79
N LYS A 2 -3.16 -9.26 9.99
CA LYS A 2 -1.76 -8.77 10.00
C LYS A 2 -1.19 -8.18 8.69
N HIS A 3 -1.66 -8.57 7.50
CA HIS A 3 -1.06 -8.11 6.24
C HIS A 3 -1.34 -6.63 5.91
N ASN A 4 -2.49 -6.10 6.32
CA ASN A 4 -2.83 -4.69 6.06
C ASN A 4 -1.97 -3.74 6.91
N GLU A 5 -1.69 -4.11 8.17
CA GLU A 5 -0.84 -3.31 9.07
C GLU A 5 0.59 -3.19 8.53
N VAL A 6 1.15 -4.28 7.98
CA VAL A 6 2.49 -4.27 7.39
C VAL A 6 2.54 -3.39 6.14
N LEU A 7 1.60 -3.55 5.21
CA LEU A 7 1.55 -2.73 3.98
C LEU A 7 1.30 -1.25 4.29
N THR A 8 0.42 -0.96 5.24
CA THR A 8 0.17 0.41 5.71
C THR A 8 1.43 1.00 6.35
N GLY A 9 2.15 0.21 7.16
CA GLY A 9 3.42 0.63 7.76
C GLY A 9 4.50 0.93 6.71
N ILE A 10 4.59 0.10 5.66
CA ILE A 10 5.49 0.36 4.53
C ILE A 10 5.09 1.64 3.80
N LEU A 11 3.80 1.84 3.54
CA LEU A 11 3.31 3.06 2.88
C LEU A 11 3.71 4.33 3.67
N VAL A 12 3.50 4.32 4.99
CA VAL A 12 3.91 5.42 5.86
C VAL A 12 5.42 5.68 5.75
N LYS A 13 6.24 4.61 5.81
CA LYS A 13 7.69 4.74 5.70
C LYS A 13 8.14 5.28 4.34
N LEU A 14 7.49 4.91 3.25
CA LEU A 14 7.79 5.46 1.92
C LEU A 14 7.48 6.97 1.85
N CYS A 15 6.36 7.40 2.42
CA CYS A 15 6.02 8.83 2.51
C CYS A 15 7.00 9.61 3.41
N GLU A 16 7.45 9.02 4.53
CA GLU A 16 8.50 9.60 5.37
C GLU A 16 9.81 9.76 4.59
N CYS A 17 10.24 8.72 3.87
CA CYS A 17 11.43 8.77 3.02
C CYS A 17 11.35 9.88 1.95
N GLU A 18 10.20 10.05 1.30
CA GLU A 18 9.99 11.11 0.32
C GLU A 18 10.16 12.50 0.94
N ASN A 19 9.54 12.73 2.10
CA ASN A 19 9.64 14.01 2.82
C ASN A 19 11.08 14.30 3.29
N GLU A 20 11.77 13.31 3.86
CA GLU A 20 13.15 13.44 4.32
C GLU A 20 14.10 13.74 3.15
N PHE A 21 13.89 13.10 1.99
CA PHE A 21 14.69 13.37 0.80
C PHE A 21 14.51 14.81 0.31
N ILE A 22 13.27 15.30 0.22
CA ILE A 22 12.97 16.69 -0.18
C ILE A 22 13.66 17.68 0.76
N GLU A 23 13.61 17.44 2.07
CA GLU A 23 14.26 18.28 3.07
C GLU A 23 15.79 18.30 2.88
N GLN A 24 16.39 17.14 2.64
CA GLN A 24 17.83 17.05 2.38
C GLN A 24 18.24 17.75 1.09
N VAL A 25 17.49 17.58 -0.01
CA VAL A 25 17.74 18.27 -1.28
C VAL A 25 17.70 19.78 -1.06
N LYS A 26 16.68 20.28 -0.34
CA LYS A 26 16.56 21.71 -0.04
C LYS A 26 17.80 22.25 0.70
N ILE A 27 18.23 21.58 1.76
CA ILE A 27 19.41 22.00 2.55
C ILE A 27 20.68 22.00 1.69
N ILE A 28 20.85 21.00 0.82
CA ILE A 28 22.01 20.89 -0.06
C ILE A 28 22.01 22.02 -1.09
N CYS A 29 20.87 22.28 -1.73
CA CYS A 29 20.70 23.36 -2.71
C CYS A 29 20.94 24.74 -2.09
N GLU A 30 20.48 24.97 -0.85
CA GLU A 30 20.74 26.20 -0.10
C GLU A 30 22.25 26.40 0.18
N ARG A 31 22.98 25.31 0.44
CA ARG A 31 24.42 25.36 0.74
C ARG A 31 25.32 25.40 -0.50
N ASN A 32 24.87 24.84 -1.62
CA ASN A 32 25.64 24.73 -2.86
C ASN A 32 24.80 25.11 -4.09
N PRO A 33 24.54 26.41 -4.32
CA PRO A 33 23.60 26.88 -5.33
C PRO A 33 24.02 26.63 -6.79
N THR A 34 25.29 26.24 -7.01
CA THR A 34 25.82 25.93 -8.35
C THR A 34 25.74 24.43 -8.69
N VAL A 35 25.35 23.58 -7.74
CA VAL A 35 25.24 22.14 -7.95
C VAL A 35 23.78 21.79 -8.17
N THR A 36 23.49 21.16 -9.31
CA THR A 36 22.16 20.60 -9.61
C THR A 36 22.19 19.10 -9.37
N TYR A 37 21.10 18.58 -8.82
CA TYR A 37 20.95 17.16 -8.48
C TYR A 37 19.82 16.49 -9.27
N ASP A 38 19.38 17.12 -10.36
CA ASP A 38 18.22 16.73 -11.16
C ASP A 38 18.23 15.23 -11.52
N ASP A 39 19.38 14.68 -11.92
CA ASP A 39 19.50 13.25 -12.24
C ASP A 39 19.30 12.32 -11.03
N TYR A 40 19.77 12.73 -9.85
CA TYR A 40 19.60 11.96 -8.62
C TYR A 40 18.19 12.10 -8.06
N GLU A 41 17.64 13.31 -8.11
CA GLU A 41 16.27 13.62 -7.73
C GLU A 41 15.27 12.88 -8.62
N ASN A 42 15.46 12.90 -9.95
CA ASN A 42 14.63 12.14 -10.89
C ASN A 42 14.68 10.64 -10.65
N LYS A 43 15.87 10.08 -10.38
CA LYS A 43 16.02 8.65 -10.06
C LYS A 43 15.33 8.29 -8.75
N PHE A 44 15.46 9.14 -7.72
CA PHE A 44 14.78 8.94 -6.45
C PHE A 44 13.27 8.96 -6.64
N TYR A 45 12.71 9.99 -7.28
CA TYR A 45 11.26 10.09 -7.49
C TYR A 45 10.71 8.96 -8.35
N THR A 46 11.46 8.49 -9.35
CA THR A 46 11.08 7.32 -10.13
C THR A 46 10.98 6.08 -9.22
N GLY A 47 12.03 5.79 -8.45
CA GLY A 47 12.07 4.59 -7.60
C GLY A 47 11.07 4.63 -6.45
N ILE A 48 10.92 5.78 -5.77
CA ILE A 48 9.93 5.93 -4.70
C ILE A 48 8.50 5.85 -5.26
N GLY A 49 8.26 6.41 -6.44
CA GLY A 49 6.97 6.34 -7.13
C GLY A 49 6.58 4.91 -7.50
N GLU A 50 7.52 4.12 -8.02
CA GLU A 50 7.32 2.69 -8.28
C GLU A 50 6.97 1.93 -6.99
N CYS A 51 7.66 2.23 -5.88
CA CYS A 51 7.39 1.61 -4.59
C CYS A 51 6.00 1.99 -4.04
N LEU A 52 5.64 3.27 -4.08
CA LEU A 52 4.34 3.79 -3.64
C LEU A 52 3.20 3.17 -4.47
N SER A 53 3.38 3.08 -5.78
CA SER A 53 2.43 2.47 -6.70
C SER A 53 2.20 0.99 -6.39
N ALA A 54 3.28 0.22 -6.22
CA ALA A 54 3.20 -1.20 -5.89
C ALA A 54 2.49 -1.45 -4.55
N VAL A 55 2.86 -0.71 -3.50
CA VAL A 55 2.24 -0.85 -2.17
C VAL A 55 0.77 -0.43 -2.21
N GLY A 56 0.45 0.68 -2.89
CA GLY A 56 -0.92 1.14 -3.10
C GLY A 56 -1.78 0.10 -3.83
N PHE A 57 -1.24 -0.53 -4.87
CA PHE A 57 -1.92 -1.63 -5.57
C PHE A 57 -2.27 -2.79 -4.65
N PHE A 58 -1.32 -3.27 -3.83
CA PHE A 58 -1.58 -4.37 -2.90
C PHE A 58 -2.59 -4.02 -1.81
N ILE A 59 -2.57 -2.78 -1.30
CA ILE A 59 -3.57 -2.30 -0.34
C ILE A 59 -4.96 -2.26 -1.00
N GLY A 60 -5.06 -1.73 -2.22
CA GLY A 60 -6.30 -1.67 -2.99
C GLY A 60 -6.88 -3.06 -3.26
N GLU A 61 -6.07 -3.99 -3.75
CA GLU A 61 -6.44 -5.39 -3.96
C GLU A 61 -6.97 -6.04 -2.67
N TRP A 62 -6.29 -5.81 -1.55
CA TRP A 62 -6.73 -6.32 -0.27
C TRP A 62 -8.08 -5.73 0.17
N ALA A 63 -8.28 -4.43 -0.01
CA ALA A 63 -9.53 -3.76 0.33
C ALA A 63 -10.70 -4.29 -0.51
N ILE A 64 -10.51 -4.42 -1.83
CA ILE A 64 -11.51 -4.97 -2.75
C ILE A 64 -11.90 -6.40 -2.35
N ARG A 65 -10.92 -7.27 -2.12
CA ARG A 65 -11.17 -8.66 -1.71
C ARG A 65 -11.88 -8.75 -0.36
N THR A 66 -11.60 -7.83 0.56
CA THR A 66 -12.26 -7.80 1.87
C THR A 66 -13.74 -7.45 1.72
N VAL A 67 -14.07 -6.46 0.89
CA VAL A 67 -15.46 -6.11 0.57
C VAL A 67 -16.18 -7.26 -0.13
N TYR A 68 -15.53 -7.88 -1.13
CA TYR A 68 -16.12 -9.00 -1.86
C TYR A 68 -16.45 -10.19 -0.95
N LYS A 69 -15.53 -10.57 -0.06
CA LYS A 69 -15.76 -11.63 0.93
C LYS A 69 -16.90 -11.31 1.90
N ALA A 70 -17.06 -10.05 2.28
CA ALA A 70 -18.17 -9.65 3.16
C ALA A 70 -19.53 -9.70 2.45
N MET A 71 -19.54 -9.71 1.11
CA MET A 71 -20.73 -9.84 0.27
C MET A 71 -21.00 -11.27 -0.19
N GLU A 72 -20.09 -12.23 0.06
CA GLU A 72 -20.36 -13.63 -0.28
C GLU A 72 -21.57 -14.12 0.52
N PRO A 73 -22.62 -14.62 -0.15
CA PRO A 73 -23.78 -15.15 0.55
C PRO A 73 -23.35 -16.33 1.41
N GLU A 74 -23.97 -16.48 2.59
CA GLU A 74 -23.75 -17.68 3.39
C GLU A 74 -24.02 -18.92 2.52
N PRO A 75 -23.13 -19.93 2.57
CA PRO A 75 -23.32 -21.13 1.79
C PRO A 75 -24.70 -21.69 2.11
N ASN A 76 -25.53 -21.94 1.09
CA ASN A 76 -26.85 -22.54 1.27
C ASN A 76 -26.70 -23.86 2.03
N VAL A 77 -26.94 -23.83 3.34
CA VAL A 77 -26.95 -25.02 4.18
C VAL A 77 -28.25 -25.75 3.89
N ILE A 78 -28.21 -26.71 2.96
CA ILE A 78 -29.33 -27.63 2.76
C ILE A 78 -29.36 -28.55 3.98
N THR A 79 -30.32 -28.31 4.87
CA THR A 79 -30.53 -29.13 6.07
C THR A 79 -31.48 -30.26 5.69
N PHE A 80 -31.00 -31.51 5.71
CA PHE A 80 -31.86 -32.67 5.50
C PHE A 80 -32.51 -33.07 6.82
N GLU A 81 -33.80 -32.78 6.99
CA GLU A 81 -34.58 -33.34 8.09
C GLU A 81 -34.86 -34.83 7.79
N THR A 82 -34.23 -35.73 8.54
CA THR A 82 -34.57 -37.15 8.52
C THR A 82 -35.89 -37.33 9.28
N LYS A 83 -37.00 -37.52 8.57
CA LYS A 83 -38.23 -38.00 9.18
C LYS A 83 -38.11 -39.50 9.42
N GLU A 84 -37.86 -39.88 10.67
CA GLU A 84 -38.09 -41.25 11.13
C GLU A 84 -39.61 -41.46 11.18
N ASN A 85 -40.15 -42.19 10.20
CA ASN A 85 -41.52 -42.69 10.25
C ASN A 85 -41.53 -43.89 11.22
N ASN A 86 -42.13 -43.68 12.40
CA ASN A 86 -42.51 -44.76 13.33
C ASN A 86 -43.63 -45.64 12.76
#